data_AF-A0A9W6Z1B8-F1
#
_entry.id   AF-A0A9W6Z1B8-F1
#
_cell.length_a   1.000
_cell.length_b   1.000
_cell.length_c   1.000
_cell.angle_alpha   90.00
_cell.angle_beta   90.00
_cell.angle_gamma   90.00
#
_symmetry.space_group_name_H-M   'P 1'
#
loop_
_entity.id
_entity.type
_entity.pdbx_description
1 polymer ?
#
loop_
_entity_poly.entity_id
_entity_poly.type
_entity_poly.pdbx_seq_one_letter_code
_entity_poly.pdbx_strand_id
1 'polypeptide(L)'
;MAWTRLISCVSICREVQGDKCTNNFKVTWWAVALLYFSAMALPGIIKYFYKISHSYEGVAPLWIGKGMRSMMLLTAVMWSLEYIENDAYLLNLLSIPEGLLKNGRLTIARVVLGVSMIAASVGWNFGPLCIRLDLNNMGKATAASDEEADKILKKASIIGYGNAYGSSYFLFVINIVCSIMIVNKPLGGLSIAILVNQILTLLELVDILDIRSNLISVVVMWLLAYMHFFTTGHQATLGAIHWDSAFILVDRVMSPWNEATIVLDTFGPFIIVCVSIALLTLWKIPPTNKPITLIAKVVSTVTSLLIYQLCLTLSTLIMANNFRRHLMVWKIFAPRFMLNAMILILMNFILTGVTVFFASRKVIKRWYEVFGA
;
A
#
# COMPACT_ATOMS: atom_id res chain seq x y z
N MET A 1 -9.81 -16.30 0.45
CA MET A 1 -11.17 -16.42 -0.13
C MET A 1 -12.23 -15.59 0.59
N ALA A 2 -12.37 -15.66 1.91
CA ALA A 2 -13.41 -14.89 2.63
C ALA A 2 -13.29 -13.36 2.41
N TRP A 3 -12.08 -12.80 2.56
CA TRP A 3 -11.80 -11.38 2.28
C TRP A 3 -12.11 -10.97 0.85
N THR A 4 -11.77 -11.84 -0.11
CA THR A 4 -12.05 -11.67 -1.54
C THR A 4 -13.55 -11.60 -1.82
N ARG A 5 -14.34 -12.43 -1.15
CA ARG A 5 -15.81 -12.42 -1.27
C ARG A 5 -16.43 -11.19 -0.61
N LEU A 6 -15.95 -10.82 0.58
CA LEU A 6 -16.42 -9.63 1.29
C LEU A 6 -16.21 -8.37 0.45
N ILE A 7 -15.02 -8.19 -0.13
CA ILE A 7 -14.74 -6.98 -0.91
C ILE A 7 -15.50 -6.95 -2.25
N SER A 8 -15.88 -8.12 -2.79
CA SER A 8 -16.73 -8.20 -3.99
C SER A 8 -18.16 -7.70 -3.79
N CYS A 9 -18.59 -7.47 -2.53
CA CYS A 9 -19.86 -6.82 -2.22
C CYS A 9 -19.85 -5.31 -2.48
N VAL A 10 -18.70 -4.69 -2.75
CA VAL A 10 -18.64 -3.29 -3.17
C VAL A 10 -19.15 -3.17 -4.60
N SER A 11 -20.31 -2.54 -4.76
CA SER A 11 -20.97 -2.35 -6.05
C SER A 11 -20.98 -0.89 -6.49
N ILE A 12 -20.57 -0.67 -7.74
CA ILE A 12 -20.90 0.51 -8.53
C ILE A 12 -21.78 0.07 -9.69
N CYS A 13 -22.80 0.87 -9.96
CA CYS A 13 -23.70 0.61 -11.06
C CYS A 13 -23.04 0.80 -12.41
N ARG A 14 -23.19 -0.23 -13.25
CA ARG A 14 -22.86 -0.19 -14.66
C ARG A 14 -24.12 0.03 -15.47
N GLU A 15 -23.99 0.73 -16.59
CA GLU A 15 -25.10 0.98 -17.52
C GLU A 15 -25.84 -0.31 -17.91
N VAL A 16 -25.12 -1.44 -18.01
CA VAL A 16 -25.67 -2.75 -18.40
C VAL A 16 -26.63 -3.34 -17.35
N GLN A 17 -26.53 -2.90 -16.09
CA GLN A 17 -27.34 -3.43 -15.00
C GLN A 17 -28.72 -2.76 -14.91
N GLY A 18 -28.92 -1.62 -15.58
CA GLY A 18 -30.19 -0.88 -15.59
C GLY A 18 -30.72 -0.61 -14.16
N ASP A 19 -32.04 -0.74 -14.00
CA ASP A 19 -32.75 -0.42 -12.76
C ASP A 19 -32.52 -1.42 -11.61
N LYS A 20 -31.87 -2.56 -11.89
CA LYS A 20 -31.62 -3.60 -10.89
C LYS A 20 -30.41 -3.31 -10.00
N CYS A 21 -29.69 -2.21 -10.26
CA CYS A 21 -28.47 -1.91 -9.54
C CYS A 21 -28.67 -0.95 -8.37
N THR A 22 -28.14 -1.34 -7.20
CA THR A 22 -27.96 -0.48 -6.04
C THR A 22 -26.49 -0.09 -5.90
N ASN A 23 -26.23 1.22 -5.91
CA ASN A 23 -24.89 1.77 -5.74
C ASN A 23 -24.56 1.90 -4.25
N ASN A 24 -23.53 1.18 -3.79
CA ASN A 24 -23.08 1.24 -2.40
C ASN A 24 -21.86 2.17 -2.20
N PHE A 25 -21.25 2.66 -3.27
CA PHE A 25 -19.99 3.42 -3.26
C PHE A 25 -20.15 4.92 -2.96
N LYS A 26 -21.10 5.28 -2.09
CA LYS A 26 -21.32 6.65 -1.64
C LYS A 26 -20.73 6.87 -0.25
N VAL A 27 -20.39 8.12 0.07
CA VAL A 27 -20.01 8.50 1.43
C VAL A 27 -21.25 8.42 2.31
N THR A 28 -21.26 7.46 3.24
CA THR A 28 -22.38 7.17 4.15
C THR A 28 -21.85 7.05 5.57
N TRP A 29 -22.69 7.31 6.57
CA TRP A 29 -22.29 7.26 7.97
C TRP A 29 -21.65 5.91 8.36
N TRP A 30 -22.20 4.79 7.86
CA TRP A 30 -21.69 3.45 8.16
C TRP A 30 -20.35 3.18 7.44
N ALA A 31 -20.15 3.69 6.22
CA ALA A 31 -18.87 3.54 5.51
C ALA A 31 -17.75 4.33 6.22
N VAL A 32 -18.07 5.51 6.76
CA VAL A 32 -17.15 6.29 7.60
C VAL A 32 -16.87 5.58 8.93
N ALA A 33 -17.90 5.02 9.58
CA ALA A 33 -17.71 4.22 10.80
C ALA A 33 -16.79 3.01 10.57
N LEU A 34 -16.92 2.34 9.42
CA LEU A 34 -16.02 1.26 9.03
C LEU A 34 -14.58 1.73 8.81
N LEU A 35 -14.34 2.95 8.33
CA LEU A 35 -12.98 3.49 8.26
C LEU A 35 -12.35 3.60 9.65
N TYR A 36 -13.08 4.10 10.65
CA TYR A 36 -12.59 4.14 12.04
C TYR A 36 -12.27 2.75 12.57
N PHE A 37 -13.13 1.76 12.29
CA PHE A 37 -12.84 0.37 12.63
C PHE A 37 -11.57 -0.13 11.92
N SER A 38 -11.42 0.15 10.63
CA SER A 38 -10.24 -0.24 9.85
C SER A 38 -8.95 0.38 10.37
N ALA A 39 -9.01 1.63 10.86
CA ALA A 39 -7.88 2.34 11.44
C ALA A 39 -7.33 1.67 12.71
N MET A 40 -8.16 0.88 13.40
CA MET A 40 -7.74 0.05 14.53
C MET A 40 -7.33 -1.35 14.08
N ALA A 41 -8.12 -1.96 13.19
CA ALA A 41 -7.95 -3.34 12.77
C ALA A 41 -6.67 -3.57 11.94
N LEU A 42 -6.43 -2.75 10.91
CA LEU A 42 -5.32 -2.97 9.97
C LEU A 42 -3.94 -2.87 10.64
N PRO A 43 -3.62 -1.84 11.46
CA PRO A 43 -2.36 -1.81 12.20
C PRO A 43 -2.21 -3.00 13.16
N GLY A 44 -3.31 -3.46 13.75
CA GLY A 44 -3.33 -4.65 14.60
C GLY A 44 -2.97 -5.93 13.84
N ILE A 45 -3.54 -6.11 12.64
CA ILE A 45 -3.25 -7.24 11.74
C ILE A 45 -1.79 -7.21 11.31
N ILE A 46 -1.27 -6.06 10.86
CA ILE A 46 0.13 -5.92 10.44
C ILE A 46 1.08 -6.21 11.61
N LYS A 47 0.76 -5.70 12.81
CA LYS A 47 1.51 -6.01 14.03
C LYS A 47 1.58 -7.51 14.30
N TYR A 48 0.50 -8.26 14.04
CA TYR A 48 0.48 -9.71 14.21
C TYR A 48 1.45 -10.42 13.25
N PHE A 49 1.47 -10.05 11.96
CA PHE A 49 2.45 -10.59 10.99
C PHE A 49 3.91 -10.27 11.37
N TYR A 50 4.16 -9.08 11.90
CA TYR A 50 5.48 -8.70 12.40
C TYR A 50 5.87 -9.50 13.66
N LYS A 51 4.91 -9.85 14.52
CA LYS A 51 5.16 -10.73 15.67
C LYS A 51 5.47 -12.16 15.25
N ILE A 52 4.78 -12.71 14.25
CA ILE A 52 5.06 -14.04 13.69
C ILE A 52 6.52 -14.14 13.22
N SER A 53 7.04 -13.08 12.61
CA SER A 53 8.43 -13.00 12.13
C SER A 53 9.43 -12.46 13.15
N HIS A 54 9.05 -12.31 14.43
CA HIS A 54 9.86 -11.71 15.51
C HIS A 54 10.51 -10.36 15.13
N SER A 55 9.86 -9.60 14.25
CA SER A 55 10.40 -8.35 13.65
C SER A 55 9.70 -7.09 14.14
N TYR A 56 8.80 -7.22 15.13
CA TYR A 56 8.10 -6.09 15.76
C TYR A 56 8.98 -5.37 16.80
N GLU A 57 10.20 -5.01 16.42
CA GLU A 57 11.19 -4.39 17.30
C GLU A 57 11.75 -3.10 16.66
N GLY A 58 12.43 -2.28 17.47
CA GLY A 58 13.01 -1.02 17.03
C GLY A 58 11.96 0.00 16.58
N VAL A 59 11.99 0.37 15.30
CA VAL A 59 11.10 1.40 14.71
C VAL A 59 9.70 0.87 14.39
N ALA A 60 9.53 -0.44 14.21
CA ALA A 60 8.28 -1.04 13.79
C ALA A 60 7.07 -0.70 14.71
N PRO A 61 7.19 -0.71 16.05
CA PRO A 61 6.10 -0.32 16.93
C PRO A 61 5.67 1.14 16.79
N LEU A 62 6.62 2.06 16.58
CA LEU A 62 6.33 3.48 16.34
C LEU A 62 5.59 3.65 15.02
N TRP A 63 6.10 3.03 13.96
CA TRP A 63 5.58 3.18 12.60
C TRP A 63 4.19 2.58 12.42
N ILE A 64 4.02 1.30 12.80
CA ILE A 64 2.75 0.57 12.64
C ILE A 64 1.78 0.97 13.75
N GLY A 65 2.23 0.94 15.01
CA GLY A 65 1.35 1.09 16.16
C GLY A 65 0.81 2.50 16.35
N LYS A 66 1.67 3.51 16.23
CA LYS A 66 1.29 4.92 16.42
C LYS A 66 1.12 5.66 15.08
N GLY A 67 2.12 5.57 14.20
CA GLY A 67 2.16 6.31 12.93
C GLY A 67 1.00 5.98 12.01
N MET A 68 0.95 4.75 11.49
CA MET A 68 -0.10 4.28 10.59
C MET A 68 -1.49 4.44 11.19
N ARG A 69 -1.66 4.06 12.47
CA ARG A 69 -2.92 4.23 13.20
C ARG A 69 -3.38 5.69 13.21
N SER A 70 -2.49 6.63 13.53
CA SER A 70 -2.81 8.07 13.55
C SER A 70 -3.20 8.60 12.16
N MET A 71 -2.48 8.20 11.11
CA MET A 71 -2.77 8.63 9.73
C MET A 71 -4.14 8.10 9.27
N MET A 72 -4.45 6.82 9.54
CA MET A 72 -5.75 6.25 9.18
C MET A 72 -6.90 6.89 9.97
N LEU A 73 -6.69 7.24 11.23
CA LEU A 73 -7.69 7.97 12.03
C LEU A 73 -7.92 9.37 11.47
N LEU A 74 -6.86 10.10 11.12
CA LEU A 74 -7.00 11.41 10.49
C LEU A 74 -7.71 11.32 9.13
N THR A 75 -7.46 10.28 8.33
CA THR A 75 -8.23 10.01 7.11
C THR A 75 -9.71 9.78 7.41
N ALA A 76 -10.05 9.01 8.45
CA ALA A 76 -11.44 8.81 8.86
C ALA A 76 -12.10 10.12 9.33
N VAL A 77 -11.38 10.97 10.07
CA VAL A 77 -11.84 12.31 10.48
C VAL A 77 -12.09 13.19 9.25
N MET A 78 -11.18 13.20 8.27
CA MET A 78 -11.34 13.96 7.03
C MET A 78 -12.64 13.57 6.29
N TRP A 79 -12.88 12.27 6.12
CA TRP A 79 -14.14 11.78 5.51
C TRP A 79 -15.38 12.03 6.38
N SER A 80 -15.23 12.14 7.70
CA SER A 80 -16.32 12.54 8.61
C SER A 80 -16.72 14.00 8.38
N LEU A 81 -15.73 14.89 8.20
CA LEU A 81 -15.98 16.29 7.88
C LEU A 81 -16.67 16.42 6.53
N GLU A 82 -16.24 15.64 5.53
CA GLU A 82 -16.90 15.63 4.21
C GLU A 82 -18.33 15.09 4.27
N TYR A 83 -18.61 14.10 5.12
CA TYR A 83 -19.97 13.62 5.34
C TYR A 83 -20.87 14.70 5.95
N ILE A 84 -20.37 15.47 6.92
CA ILE A 84 -21.11 16.57 7.56
C ILE A 84 -21.31 17.74 6.58
N GLU A 85 -20.29 18.07 5.79
CA GLU A 85 -20.33 19.15 4.78
C GLU A 85 -21.44 18.92 3.73
N ASN A 86 -21.72 17.65 3.39
CA ASN A 86 -22.73 17.30 2.39
C ASN A 86 -24.15 17.08 2.96
N ASP A 87 -24.36 17.10 4.28
CA ASP A 87 -25.66 16.88 4.92
C ASP A 87 -26.21 18.20 5.52
N ALA A 88 -27.18 18.80 4.81
CA ALA A 88 -27.79 20.06 5.19
C ALA A 88 -28.50 20.01 6.56
N TYR A 89 -29.00 18.85 6.99
CA TYR A 89 -29.63 18.71 8.30
C TYR A 89 -28.59 18.81 9.42
N LEU A 90 -27.46 18.09 9.27
CA LEU A 90 -26.37 18.11 10.24
C LEU A 90 -25.70 19.47 10.33
N LEU A 91 -25.55 20.16 9.20
CA LEU A 91 -24.94 21.49 9.17
C LEU A 91 -25.75 22.53 9.95
N ASN A 92 -27.08 22.52 9.76
CA ASN A 92 -28.00 23.37 10.51
C ASN A 92 -28.05 23.01 12.00
N LEU A 93 -28.03 21.71 12.33
CA LEU A 93 -28.02 21.25 13.72
C LEU A 93 -26.78 21.69 14.48
N LEU A 94 -25.60 21.62 13.85
CA LEU A 94 -24.33 21.97 14.50
C LEU A 94 -23.98 23.46 14.41
N SER A 95 -24.68 24.25 13.60
CA SER A 95 -24.45 25.70 13.43
C SER A 95 -22.97 26.05 13.15
N ILE A 96 -22.26 25.18 12.42
CA ILE A 96 -20.84 25.40 12.07
C ILE A 96 -20.74 26.17 10.75
N PRO A 97 -19.87 27.20 10.66
CA PRO A 97 -19.60 27.87 9.39
C PRO A 97 -18.96 26.92 8.38
N GLU A 98 -19.54 26.83 7.18
CA GLU A 98 -19.08 25.97 6.07
C GLU A 98 -17.59 26.18 5.74
N GLY A 99 -17.12 27.43 5.79
CA GLY A 99 -15.72 27.76 5.53
C GLY A 99 -14.73 27.10 6.50
N LEU A 100 -15.12 26.91 7.77
CA LEU A 100 -14.27 26.25 8.76
C LEU A 100 -14.17 24.75 8.51
N LEU A 101 -15.28 24.10 8.17
CA LEU A 101 -15.32 22.67 7.81
C LEU A 101 -14.46 22.38 6.59
N LYS A 102 -14.63 23.17 5.52
CA LYS A 102 -13.86 23.03 4.28
C LYS A 102 -12.36 23.26 4.53
N ASN A 103 -11.99 24.30 5.28
CA ASN A 103 -10.58 24.58 5.61
C ASN A 103 -9.97 23.49 6.50
N GLY A 104 -10.74 22.95 7.45
CA GLY A 104 -10.33 21.83 8.30
C GLY A 104 -10.05 20.57 7.47
N ARG A 105 -10.98 20.21 6.58
CA ARG A 105 -10.85 19.07 5.66
C ARG A 105 -9.59 19.16 4.79
N LEU A 106 -9.38 20.28 4.12
CA LEU A 106 -8.20 20.51 3.27
C LEU A 106 -6.89 20.49 4.08
N THR A 107 -6.89 21.05 5.28
CA THR A 107 -5.72 21.04 6.17
C THR A 107 -5.35 19.64 6.59
N ILE A 108 -6.32 18.83 7.04
CA ILE A 108 -6.09 17.43 7.40
C ILE A 108 -5.59 16.65 6.20
N ALA A 109 -6.18 16.85 5.02
CA ALA A 109 -5.77 16.17 3.81
C ALA A 109 -4.29 16.44 3.45
N ARG A 110 -3.87 17.71 3.51
CA ARG A 110 -2.48 18.12 3.28
C ARG A 110 -1.52 17.57 4.32
N VAL A 111 -1.90 17.59 5.61
CA VAL A 111 -1.08 17.05 6.69
C VAL A 111 -0.87 15.56 6.51
N VAL A 112 -1.94 14.79 6.31
CA VAL A 112 -1.85 13.33 6.16
C VAL A 112 -1.01 12.97 4.94
N LEU A 113 -1.29 13.55 3.76
CA LEU A 113 -0.52 13.24 2.55
C LEU A 113 0.93 13.71 2.65
N GLY A 114 1.19 14.89 3.20
CA GLY A 114 2.54 15.41 3.41
C GLY A 114 3.34 14.55 4.39
N VAL A 115 2.71 14.11 5.48
CA VAL A 115 3.36 13.23 6.46
C VAL A 115 3.58 11.84 5.86
N SER A 116 2.59 11.22 5.22
CA SER A 116 2.71 9.85 4.70
C SER A 116 3.66 9.76 3.51
N MET A 117 3.58 10.70 2.56
CA MET A 117 4.33 10.63 1.32
C MET A 117 5.74 11.17 1.47
N ILE A 118 5.93 12.26 2.23
CA ILE A 118 7.22 12.96 2.33
C ILE A 118 7.90 12.65 3.67
N ALA A 119 7.32 13.09 4.79
CA ALA A 119 8.01 13.03 6.09
C ALA A 119 8.34 11.60 6.52
N ALA A 120 7.39 10.68 6.36
CA ALA A 120 7.59 9.26 6.65
C ALA A 120 8.57 8.62 5.66
N SER A 121 8.53 8.95 4.37
CA SER A 121 9.50 8.42 3.39
C SER A 121 10.93 8.88 3.68
N VAL A 122 11.11 10.14 4.07
CA VAL A 122 12.39 10.68 4.53
C VAL A 122 12.83 10.00 5.83
N GLY A 123 11.92 9.90 6.81
CA GLY A 123 12.17 9.22 8.07
C GLY A 123 12.53 7.75 7.87
N TRP A 124 11.94 7.07 6.90
CA TRP A 124 12.29 5.71 6.52
C TRP A 124 13.67 5.64 5.85
N ASN A 125 14.05 6.64 5.04
CA ASN A 125 15.35 6.69 4.35
C ASN A 125 16.54 6.94 5.31
N PHE A 126 16.30 7.56 6.46
CA PHE A 126 17.33 7.84 7.47
C PHE A 126 17.14 7.10 8.80
N GLY A 127 15.98 6.47 8.99
CA GLY A 127 15.61 5.83 10.25
C GLY A 127 16.43 4.57 10.59
N PRO A 128 16.41 4.17 11.88
CA PRO A 128 17.11 2.97 12.34
C PRO A 128 16.44 1.67 11.87
N LEU A 129 17.16 0.55 12.03
CA LEU A 129 16.71 -0.80 11.65
C LEU A 129 15.67 -1.35 12.64
N CYS A 130 14.85 -2.31 12.18
CA CYS A 130 13.86 -3.02 12.99
C CYS A 130 14.50 -4.14 13.84
N ILE A 131 15.50 -3.81 14.65
CA ILE A 131 16.29 -4.77 15.44
C ILE A 131 16.33 -4.31 16.89
N ARG A 132 16.30 -5.26 17.81
CA ARG A 132 16.65 -5.03 19.21
C ARG A 132 17.79 -5.95 19.61
N LEU A 133 18.80 -5.38 20.28
CA LEU A 133 19.85 -6.12 20.95
C LEU A 133 19.35 -6.46 22.34
N ASP A 134 19.09 -7.74 22.60
CA ASP A 134 18.74 -8.16 23.96
C ASP A 134 20.03 -8.43 24.75
N LEU A 135 20.31 -7.52 25.67
CA LEU A 135 21.43 -7.58 26.60
C LEU A 135 21.01 -8.18 27.94
N ASN A 136 19.82 -8.78 28.07
CA ASN A 136 19.27 -9.28 29.34
C ASN A 136 20.19 -10.24 30.12
N ASN A 137 21.20 -10.85 29.49
CA ASN A 137 22.20 -11.62 30.23
C ASN A 137 23.24 -10.74 30.94
N MET A 138 23.51 -9.50 30.51
CA MET A 138 24.43 -8.56 31.19
C MET A 138 23.99 -8.24 32.63
N GLY A 139 22.68 -8.15 32.91
CA GLY A 139 22.17 -7.89 34.26
C GLY A 139 22.41 -9.04 35.25
N LYS A 140 22.70 -10.26 34.76
CA LYS A 140 23.15 -11.40 35.57
C LYS A 140 24.68 -11.50 35.66
N ALA A 141 25.41 -10.79 34.79
CA ALA A 141 26.87 -10.78 34.76
C ALA A 141 27.48 -9.99 35.93
N THR A 142 26.76 -9.00 36.48
CA THR A 142 27.23 -8.21 37.64
C THR A 142 27.35 -9.02 38.94
N ALA A 143 26.85 -10.25 38.97
CA ALA A 143 26.96 -11.17 40.11
C ALA A 143 27.78 -12.44 39.79
N ALA A 144 28.40 -12.53 38.61
CA ALA A 144 29.17 -13.69 38.17
C ALA A 144 30.67 -13.37 38.07
N SER A 145 31.51 -14.41 38.12
CA SER A 145 32.97 -14.28 37.99
C SER A 145 33.40 -13.65 36.66
N ASP A 146 34.55 -12.97 36.61
CA ASP A 146 35.04 -12.24 35.42
C ASP A 146 35.09 -13.08 34.13
N GLU A 147 35.30 -14.41 34.24
CA GLU A 147 35.29 -15.34 33.10
C GLU A 147 33.87 -15.69 32.60
N GLU A 148 32.88 -15.74 33.50
CA GLU A 148 31.48 -15.98 33.16
C GLU A 148 30.81 -14.73 32.60
N ALA A 149 31.18 -13.55 33.09
CA ALA A 149 30.74 -12.26 32.56
C ALA A 149 31.14 -12.08 31.09
N ASP A 150 32.36 -12.48 30.70
CA ASP A 150 32.82 -12.39 29.30
C ASP A 150 32.09 -13.38 28.36
N LYS A 151 31.77 -14.59 28.84
CA LYS A 151 30.91 -15.55 28.10
C LYS A 151 29.47 -15.07 27.97
N ILE A 152 28.96 -14.36 28.97
CA ILE A 152 27.61 -13.78 29.00
C ILE A 152 27.51 -12.55 28.08
N LEU A 153 28.53 -11.69 28.07
CA LEU A 153 28.66 -10.55 27.14
C LEU A 153 28.72 -11.01 25.68
N LYS A 154 29.39 -12.14 25.40
CA LYS A 154 29.45 -12.78 24.07
C LYS A 154 28.11 -13.38 23.60
N LYS A 155 27.08 -13.44 24.45
CA LYS A 155 25.77 -14.04 24.15
C LYS A 155 24.65 -12.99 24.02
N ALA A 156 24.95 -11.85 23.41
CA ALA A 156 23.93 -10.88 23.00
C ALA A 156 23.05 -11.50 21.91
N SER A 157 21.78 -11.80 22.23
CA SER A 157 20.83 -12.33 21.25
C SER A 157 20.19 -11.20 20.46
N ILE A 158 20.36 -11.22 19.15
CA ILE A 158 19.79 -10.23 18.22
C ILE A 158 18.37 -10.67 17.83
N ILE A 159 17.37 -9.86 18.16
CA ILE A 159 15.96 -10.12 17.83
C ILE A 159 15.61 -9.34 16.55
N GLY A 160 14.86 -9.96 15.63
CA GLY A 160 14.44 -9.35 14.34
C GLY A 160 15.28 -9.76 13.13
N TYR A 161 16.22 -10.69 13.30
CA TYR A 161 17.11 -11.14 12.23
C TYR A 161 16.39 -11.95 11.13
N GLY A 162 15.31 -12.67 11.48
CA GLY A 162 14.61 -13.57 10.56
C GLY A 162 13.88 -12.89 9.39
N ASN A 163 13.48 -11.62 9.52
CA ASN A 163 12.86 -10.85 8.43
C ASN A 163 13.49 -9.45 8.36
N ALA A 164 14.82 -9.43 8.27
CA ALA A 164 15.61 -8.21 8.24
C ALA A 164 15.20 -7.26 7.10
N TYR A 165 15.26 -7.74 5.86
CA TYR A 165 14.98 -6.93 4.67
C TYR A 165 13.48 -6.63 4.53
N GLY A 166 12.63 -7.64 4.63
CA GLY A 166 11.18 -7.48 4.42
C GLY A 166 10.51 -6.58 5.45
N SER A 167 10.86 -6.70 6.74
CA SER A 167 10.29 -5.83 7.79
C SER A 167 10.69 -4.36 7.61
N SER A 168 11.93 -4.11 7.18
CA SER A 168 12.42 -2.76 6.91
C SER A 168 11.78 -2.18 5.64
N TYR A 169 11.65 -2.98 4.58
CA TYR A 169 11.06 -2.56 3.31
C TYR A 169 9.55 -2.29 3.44
N PHE A 170 8.81 -3.11 4.19
CA PHE A 170 7.37 -2.96 4.31
C PHE A 170 6.96 -1.66 5.02
N LEU A 171 7.83 -1.04 5.84
CA LEU A 171 7.58 0.31 6.37
C LEU A 171 7.43 1.37 5.27
N PHE A 172 8.18 1.24 4.17
CA PHE A 172 8.00 2.09 2.99
C PHE A 172 6.67 1.82 2.29
N VAL A 173 6.25 0.55 2.20
CA VAL A 173 4.93 0.18 1.66
C VAL A 173 3.81 0.84 2.48
N ILE A 174 3.92 0.84 3.82
CA ILE A 174 2.93 1.50 4.71
C ILE A 174 2.77 2.99 4.37
N ASN A 175 3.88 3.70 4.10
CA ASN A 175 3.85 5.11 3.74
C ASN A 175 3.03 5.36 2.46
N ILE A 176 3.25 4.53 1.44
CA ILE A 176 2.54 4.59 0.16
C ILE A 176 1.05 4.22 0.35
N VAL A 177 0.76 3.18 1.14
CA VAL A 177 -0.61 2.78 1.48
C VAL A 177 -1.38 3.93 2.13
N CYS A 178 -0.81 4.57 3.16
CA CYS A 178 -1.46 5.69 3.84
C CYS A 178 -1.73 6.86 2.87
N SER A 179 -0.79 7.13 1.96
CA SER A 179 -0.90 8.19 0.95
C SER A 179 -1.98 7.91 -0.09
N ILE A 180 -2.29 6.65 -0.38
CA ILE A 180 -3.33 6.27 -1.33
C ILE A 180 -4.69 6.19 -0.64
N MET A 181 -4.74 5.71 0.61
CA MET A 181 -5.97 5.58 1.38
C MET A 181 -6.69 6.91 1.61
N ILE A 182 -5.96 8.02 1.72
CA ILE A 182 -6.57 9.35 1.89
C ILE A 182 -7.32 9.83 0.65
N VAL A 183 -6.83 9.46 -0.54
CA VAL A 183 -7.41 9.94 -1.81
C VAL A 183 -8.64 9.11 -2.21
N ASN A 184 -8.70 7.86 -1.74
CA ASN A 184 -9.82 6.97 -2.02
C ASN A 184 -11.01 7.24 -1.09
N LYS A 185 -12.23 7.13 -1.64
CA LYS A 185 -13.48 7.13 -0.88
C LYS A 185 -13.48 6.06 0.24
N PRO A 186 -14.34 6.18 1.27
CA PRO A 186 -14.30 5.28 2.43
C PRO A 186 -14.29 3.78 2.11
N LEU A 187 -15.15 3.32 1.22
CA LEU A 187 -15.15 1.92 0.80
C LEU A 187 -13.91 1.53 -0.02
N GLY A 188 -13.34 2.45 -0.79
CA GLY A 188 -12.06 2.25 -1.48
C GLY A 188 -10.90 2.14 -0.47
N GLY A 189 -10.90 2.95 0.59
CA GLY A 189 -9.96 2.84 1.70
C GLY A 189 -10.03 1.48 2.40
N LEU A 190 -11.23 0.95 2.62
CA LEU A 190 -11.43 -0.42 3.14
C LEU A 190 -10.93 -1.49 2.16
N SER A 191 -11.15 -1.29 0.86
CA SER A 191 -10.63 -2.16 -0.18
C SER A 191 -9.11 -2.26 -0.10
N ILE A 192 -8.43 -1.11 0.01
CA ILE A 192 -6.97 -1.05 0.15
C ILE A 192 -6.49 -1.71 1.46
N ALA A 193 -7.21 -1.53 2.56
CA ALA A 193 -6.90 -2.20 3.81
C ALA A 193 -6.93 -3.74 3.66
N ILE A 194 -7.91 -4.25 2.93
CA ILE A 194 -8.02 -5.68 2.62
C ILE A 194 -6.90 -6.10 1.65
N LEU A 195 -6.54 -5.29 0.65
CA LEU A 195 -5.42 -5.55 -0.26
C LEU A 195 -4.12 -5.77 0.51
N VAL A 196 -3.81 -4.90 1.48
CA VAL A 196 -2.59 -5.03 2.30
C VAL A 196 -2.59 -6.32 3.10
N ASN A 197 -3.74 -6.69 3.70
CA ASN A 197 -3.87 -7.97 4.39
C ASN A 197 -3.66 -9.15 3.42
N GLN A 198 -4.24 -9.10 2.22
CA GLN A 198 -4.07 -10.14 1.20
C GLN A 198 -2.62 -10.26 0.73
N ILE A 199 -1.91 -9.14 0.53
CA ILE A 199 -0.49 -9.12 0.20
C ILE A 199 0.31 -9.82 1.31
N LEU A 200 0.13 -9.45 2.57
CA LEU A 200 0.84 -10.08 3.68
C LEU A 200 0.54 -11.58 3.79
N THR A 201 -0.71 -11.99 3.63
CA THR A 201 -1.06 -13.42 3.62
C THR A 201 -0.43 -14.17 2.44
N LEU A 202 -0.31 -13.53 1.27
CA LEU A 202 0.33 -14.12 0.11
C LEU A 202 1.84 -14.28 0.35
N LEU A 203 2.49 -13.28 0.97
CA LEU A 203 3.92 -13.36 1.32
C LEU A 203 4.21 -14.52 2.28
N GLU A 204 3.36 -14.72 3.29
CA GLU A 204 3.46 -15.87 4.20
C GLU A 204 3.25 -17.20 3.48
N LEU A 205 2.26 -17.28 2.58
CA LEU A 205 1.99 -18.49 1.81
C LEU A 205 3.15 -18.84 0.87
N VAL A 206 3.74 -17.83 0.22
CA VAL A 206 4.88 -17.99 -0.68
C VAL A 206 6.13 -18.46 0.06
N ASP A 207 6.33 -17.99 1.29
CA ASP A 207 7.39 -18.47 2.19
C ASP A 207 7.18 -19.94 2.58
N ILE A 208 5.97 -20.31 3.03
CA ILE A 208 5.64 -21.68 3.45
C ILE A 208 5.76 -22.69 2.29
N LEU A 209 5.34 -22.29 1.09
CA LEU A 209 5.38 -23.15 -0.10
C LEU A 209 6.72 -23.10 -0.86
N ASP A 210 7.67 -22.25 -0.44
CA ASP A 210 8.96 -22.01 -1.10
C ASP A 210 8.87 -21.68 -2.61
N ILE A 211 7.81 -20.98 -3.03
CA ILE A 211 7.55 -20.61 -4.45
C ILE A 211 7.93 -19.16 -4.76
N ARG A 212 9.00 -18.66 -4.13
CA ARG A 212 9.42 -17.24 -4.18
C ARG A 212 9.82 -16.77 -5.58
N SER A 213 10.44 -17.64 -6.37
CA SER A 213 10.88 -17.37 -7.76
C SER A 213 9.84 -17.77 -8.80
N ASN A 214 8.72 -18.36 -8.39
CA ASN A 214 7.73 -18.88 -9.33
C ASN A 214 6.86 -17.76 -9.90
N LEU A 215 6.58 -17.83 -11.20
CA LEU A 215 5.71 -16.88 -11.90
C LEU A 215 4.31 -16.80 -11.28
N ILE A 216 3.81 -17.91 -10.72
CA ILE A 216 2.50 -17.98 -10.07
C ILE A 216 2.35 -16.89 -9.00
N SER A 217 3.38 -16.71 -8.16
CA SER A 217 3.37 -15.73 -7.07
C SER A 217 3.22 -14.30 -7.61
N VAL A 218 3.93 -14.00 -8.70
CA VAL A 218 3.87 -12.70 -9.40
C VAL A 218 2.49 -12.48 -10.03
N VAL A 219 1.94 -13.49 -10.70
CA VAL A 219 0.62 -13.41 -11.36
C VAL A 219 -0.48 -13.21 -10.32
N VAL A 220 -0.50 -13.99 -9.24
CA VAL A 220 -1.50 -13.86 -8.18
C VAL A 220 -1.43 -12.48 -7.54
N MET A 221 -0.23 -11.99 -7.23
CA MET A 221 -0.02 -10.66 -6.67
C MET A 221 -0.55 -9.55 -7.59
N TRP A 222 -0.38 -9.71 -8.91
CA TRP A 222 -0.90 -8.75 -9.88
C TRP A 222 -2.41 -8.84 -10.11
N LEU A 223 -2.99 -10.04 -10.03
CA LEU A 223 -4.45 -10.22 -10.06
C LEU A 223 -5.12 -9.51 -8.88
N LEU A 224 -4.48 -9.48 -7.71
CA LEU A 224 -4.96 -8.68 -6.58
C LEU A 224 -5.04 -7.19 -6.93
N ALA A 225 -4.06 -6.65 -7.66
CA ALA A 225 -4.09 -5.24 -8.09
C ALA A 225 -5.33 -4.93 -8.94
N TYR A 226 -5.61 -5.77 -9.95
CA TYR A 226 -6.79 -5.60 -10.80
C TYR A 226 -8.10 -5.80 -10.05
N MET A 227 -8.17 -6.78 -9.14
CA MET A 227 -9.35 -6.97 -8.31
C MET A 227 -9.62 -5.74 -7.45
N HIS A 228 -8.57 -5.18 -6.85
CA HIS A 228 -8.69 -4.01 -6.00
C HIS A 228 -8.98 -2.74 -6.80
N PHE A 229 -8.50 -2.61 -8.04
CA PHE A 229 -8.91 -1.53 -8.97
C PHE A 229 -10.44 -1.49 -9.15
N PHE A 230 -11.08 -2.65 -9.39
CA PHE A 230 -12.55 -2.66 -9.55
C PHE A 230 -13.30 -2.44 -8.24
N THR A 231 -12.78 -2.93 -7.12
CA THR A 231 -13.45 -2.80 -5.82
C THR A 231 -13.19 -1.45 -5.13
N THR A 232 -12.23 -0.66 -5.60
CA THR A 232 -12.12 0.77 -5.27
C THR A 232 -13.04 1.63 -6.14
N GLY A 233 -13.97 1.03 -6.89
CA GLY A 233 -14.98 1.75 -7.66
C GLY A 233 -14.55 2.15 -9.08
N HIS A 234 -13.34 1.80 -9.51
CA HIS A 234 -12.90 2.16 -10.85
C HIS A 234 -13.44 1.22 -11.94
N GLN A 235 -13.57 1.76 -13.14
CA GLN A 235 -13.88 0.97 -14.34
C GLN A 235 -12.89 1.33 -15.45
N ALA A 236 -12.70 0.40 -16.39
CA ALA A 236 -11.84 0.61 -17.55
C ALA A 236 -12.53 1.49 -18.62
N THR A 237 -13.06 2.65 -18.22
CA THR A 237 -13.73 3.64 -19.07
C THR A 237 -13.35 5.05 -18.60
N LEU A 238 -13.22 6.00 -19.54
CA LEU A 238 -12.81 7.37 -19.20
C LEU A 238 -13.86 8.12 -18.36
N GLY A 239 -15.14 7.80 -18.55
CA GLY A 239 -16.25 8.41 -17.80
C GLY A 239 -16.35 7.94 -16.34
N ALA A 240 -15.65 6.88 -15.96
CA ALA A 240 -15.67 6.35 -14.59
C ALA A 240 -14.53 6.90 -13.72
N ILE A 241 -13.69 7.80 -14.23
CA ILE A 241 -12.63 8.44 -13.45
C ILE A 241 -13.29 9.32 -12.37
N HIS A 242 -12.83 9.17 -11.13
CA HIS A 242 -13.28 9.98 -10.00
C HIS A 242 -12.66 11.38 -10.04
N TRP A 243 -13.25 12.29 -10.81
CA TRP A 243 -12.78 13.68 -10.92
C TRP A 243 -12.91 14.49 -9.62
N ASP A 244 -13.75 14.05 -8.69
CA ASP A 244 -13.87 14.61 -7.35
C ASP A 244 -12.59 14.44 -6.51
N SER A 245 -11.82 13.38 -6.75
CA SER A 245 -10.52 13.15 -6.07
C SER A 245 -9.48 14.25 -6.37
N ALA A 246 -9.66 15.00 -7.46
CA ALA A 246 -8.80 16.12 -7.84
C ALA A 246 -8.79 17.23 -6.78
N PHE A 247 -9.86 17.36 -5.99
CA PHE A 247 -10.09 18.49 -5.08
C PHE A 247 -9.87 18.15 -3.60
N ILE A 248 -9.27 17.00 -3.31
CA ILE A 248 -8.99 16.56 -1.93
C ILE A 248 -7.94 17.46 -1.25
N LEU A 249 -6.95 17.96 -2.01
CA LEU A 249 -5.87 18.81 -1.47
C LEU A 249 -6.08 20.30 -1.69
N VAL A 250 -6.76 20.66 -2.78
CA VAL A 250 -6.91 22.03 -3.26
C VAL A 250 -8.32 22.17 -3.81
N ASP A 251 -8.98 23.30 -3.57
CA ASP A 251 -10.36 23.55 -4.00
C ASP A 251 -10.48 24.23 -5.38
N ARG A 252 -9.34 24.45 -6.02
CA ARG A 252 -9.20 25.02 -7.37
C ARG A 252 -8.31 24.12 -8.23
N VAL A 253 -8.42 24.28 -9.54
CA VAL A 253 -7.59 23.53 -10.49
C VAL A 253 -6.16 24.09 -10.45
N MET A 254 -5.25 23.32 -9.86
CA MET A 254 -3.82 23.63 -9.77
C MET A 254 -2.98 22.42 -10.16
N SER A 255 -2.42 22.44 -11.36
CA SER A 255 -1.39 21.49 -11.76
C SER A 255 -0.11 21.74 -10.94
N PRO A 256 0.59 20.72 -10.42
CA PRO A 256 0.39 19.28 -10.64
C PRO A 256 -0.47 18.57 -9.57
N TRP A 257 -0.97 19.27 -8.55
CA TRP A 257 -1.60 18.64 -7.38
C TRP A 257 -2.87 17.87 -7.71
N ASN A 258 -3.75 18.44 -8.53
CA ASN A 258 -4.99 17.79 -8.96
C ASN A 258 -4.71 16.52 -9.78
N GLU A 259 -3.73 16.56 -10.67
CA GLU A 259 -3.34 15.40 -11.49
C GLU A 259 -2.74 14.28 -10.63
N ALA A 260 -1.90 14.65 -9.66
CA ALA A 260 -1.28 13.70 -8.75
C ALA A 260 -2.32 12.94 -7.92
N THR A 261 -3.36 13.60 -7.40
CA THR A 261 -4.41 12.92 -6.64
C THR A 261 -5.25 12.00 -7.54
N ILE A 262 -5.64 12.43 -8.74
CA ILE A 262 -6.37 11.57 -9.69
C ILE A 262 -5.56 10.30 -10.01
N VAL A 263 -4.24 10.43 -10.22
CA VAL A 263 -3.34 9.29 -10.47
C VAL A 263 -3.28 8.36 -9.25
N LEU A 264 -3.13 8.91 -8.05
CA LEU A 264 -3.11 8.12 -6.80
C LEU A 264 -4.43 7.40 -6.54
N ASP A 265 -5.56 8.02 -6.83
CA ASP A 265 -6.88 7.40 -6.71
C ASP A 265 -7.07 6.28 -7.74
N THR A 266 -6.83 6.59 -9.02
CA THR A 266 -7.09 5.68 -10.14
C THR A 266 -6.15 4.47 -10.14
N PHE A 267 -4.86 4.70 -9.89
CA PHE A 267 -3.83 3.66 -9.98
C PHE A 267 -3.36 3.13 -8.63
N GLY A 268 -3.96 3.57 -7.52
CA GLY A 268 -3.57 3.23 -6.15
C GLY A 268 -3.28 1.74 -5.91
N PRO A 269 -4.20 0.82 -6.22
CA PRO A 269 -3.96 -0.62 -6.07
C PRO A 269 -2.75 -1.14 -6.86
N PHE A 270 -2.54 -0.65 -8.08
CA PHE A 270 -1.37 -1.00 -8.91
C PHE A 270 -0.08 -0.47 -8.31
N ILE A 271 -0.07 0.78 -7.81
CA ILE A 271 1.08 1.39 -7.15
C ILE A 271 1.49 0.55 -5.92
N ILE A 272 0.54 0.18 -5.06
CA ILE A 272 0.79 -0.62 -3.85
C ILE A 272 1.40 -1.97 -4.21
N VAL A 273 0.83 -2.67 -5.21
CA VAL A 273 1.32 -3.98 -5.63
C VAL A 273 2.69 -3.87 -6.29
N CYS A 274 2.92 -2.86 -7.14
CA CYS A 274 4.22 -2.60 -7.74
C CYS A 274 5.29 -2.43 -6.67
N VAL A 275 5.08 -1.55 -5.67
CA VAL A 275 6.03 -1.39 -4.57
C VAL A 275 6.18 -2.67 -3.76
N SER A 276 5.09 -3.40 -3.53
CA SER A 276 5.13 -4.62 -2.73
C SER A 276 5.78 -5.81 -3.43
N ILE A 277 5.97 -5.80 -4.76
CA ILE A 277 6.48 -6.96 -5.50
C ILE A 277 7.86 -7.41 -5.02
N ALA A 278 8.72 -6.46 -4.62
CA ALA A 278 10.06 -6.77 -4.11
C ALA A 278 9.99 -7.63 -2.84
N LEU A 279 8.91 -7.51 -2.05
CA LEU A 279 8.71 -8.31 -0.84
C LEU A 279 8.56 -9.81 -1.13
N LEU A 280 8.11 -10.23 -2.32
CA LEU A 280 8.12 -11.67 -2.66
C LEU A 280 9.51 -12.29 -2.50
N THR A 281 10.54 -11.48 -2.79
CA THR A 281 11.93 -11.89 -2.63
C THR A 281 12.52 -11.49 -1.29
N LEU A 282 12.08 -10.40 -0.65
CA LEU A 282 12.72 -9.87 0.57
C LEU A 282 12.06 -10.33 1.89
N TRP A 283 10.84 -10.87 1.83
CA TRP A 283 10.08 -11.27 3.02
C TRP A 283 10.70 -12.49 3.71
N LYS A 284 10.92 -12.38 5.03
CA LYS A 284 11.53 -13.41 5.89
C LYS A 284 12.89 -13.91 5.40
N ILE A 285 13.70 -12.99 4.86
CA ILE A 285 15.09 -13.29 4.48
C ILE A 285 16.04 -12.75 5.56
N PRO A 286 16.95 -13.59 6.10
CA PRO A 286 18.01 -13.15 6.99
C PRO A 286 19.09 -12.36 6.22
N PRO A 287 19.84 -11.46 6.87
CA PRO A 287 20.86 -10.68 6.21
C PRO A 287 21.93 -11.59 5.62
N THR A 288 22.36 -11.23 4.41
CA THR A 288 23.17 -12.07 3.53
C THR A 288 24.39 -11.28 3.04
N ASN A 289 25.56 -11.93 3.00
CA ASN A 289 26.83 -11.32 2.58
C ASN A 289 26.95 -11.11 1.06
N LYS A 290 25.92 -11.50 0.29
CA LYS A 290 25.84 -11.40 -1.17
C LYS A 290 24.73 -10.43 -1.58
N PRO A 291 24.89 -9.10 -1.38
CA PRO A 291 23.85 -8.13 -1.68
C PRO A 291 23.47 -8.07 -3.17
N ILE A 292 24.44 -8.31 -4.06
CA ILE A 292 24.24 -8.27 -5.52
C ILE A 292 23.28 -9.36 -5.99
N THR A 293 23.40 -10.57 -5.44
CA THR A 293 22.52 -11.70 -5.84
C THR A 293 21.08 -11.47 -5.37
N LEU A 294 20.90 -10.82 -4.21
CA LEU A 294 19.58 -10.46 -3.71
C LEU A 294 18.92 -9.40 -4.60
N ILE A 295 19.66 -8.36 -5.01
CA ILE A 295 19.17 -7.36 -5.97
C ILE A 295 18.82 -8.02 -7.31
N ALA A 296 19.65 -8.93 -7.81
CA ALA A 296 19.38 -9.65 -9.06
C ALA A 296 18.06 -10.46 -8.99
N LYS A 297 17.77 -11.08 -7.85
CA LYS A 297 16.49 -11.78 -7.62
C LYS A 297 15.30 -10.81 -7.62
N VAL A 298 15.42 -9.65 -6.96
CA VAL A 298 14.38 -8.59 -7.00
C VAL A 298 14.13 -8.16 -8.44
N VAL A 299 15.20 -7.85 -9.20
CA VAL A 299 15.11 -7.44 -10.61
C VAL A 299 14.41 -8.52 -11.44
N SER A 300 14.76 -9.80 -11.25
CA SER A 300 14.09 -10.91 -11.94
C SER A 300 12.58 -10.91 -11.71
N THR A 301 12.12 -10.78 -10.45
CA THR A 301 10.67 -10.74 -10.15
C THR A 301 9.96 -9.52 -10.73
N VAL A 302 10.63 -8.36 -10.70
CA VAL A 302 10.12 -7.12 -11.28
C VAL A 302 10.00 -7.24 -12.80
N THR A 303 11.00 -7.82 -13.46
CA THR A 303 10.98 -8.07 -14.90
C THR A 303 9.88 -9.06 -15.29
N SER A 304 9.65 -10.12 -14.52
CA SER A 304 8.53 -11.04 -14.76
C SER A 304 7.18 -10.32 -14.74
N LEU A 305 6.98 -9.38 -13.81
CA LEU A 305 5.76 -8.59 -13.74
C LEU A 305 5.60 -7.63 -14.93
N LEU A 306 6.70 -6.98 -15.34
CA LEU A 306 6.70 -6.12 -16.53
C LEU A 306 6.39 -6.90 -17.81
N ILE A 307 6.96 -8.09 -17.98
CA ILE A 307 6.66 -8.97 -19.13
C ILE A 307 5.19 -9.37 -19.10
N TYR A 308 4.64 -9.73 -17.93
CA TYR A 308 3.22 -10.04 -17.80
C TYR A 308 2.33 -8.87 -18.27
N GLN A 309 2.60 -7.65 -17.78
CA GLN A 309 1.80 -6.49 -18.17
C GLN A 309 2.00 -6.15 -19.65
N LEU A 310 3.21 -6.31 -20.19
CA LEU A 310 3.48 -6.12 -21.61
C LEU A 310 2.64 -7.07 -22.47
N CYS A 311 2.61 -8.37 -22.13
CA CYS A 311 1.77 -9.36 -22.83
C CYS A 311 0.28 -8.98 -22.78
N LEU A 312 -0.21 -8.53 -21.61
CA LEU A 312 -1.59 -8.09 -21.45
C LEU A 312 -1.89 -6.86 -22.32
N THR A 313 -1.00 -5.87 -22.33
CA THR A 313 -1.16 -4.65 -23.14
C THR A 313 -1.17 -4.97 -24.63
N LEU A 314 -0.23 -5.80 -25.10
CA LEU A 314 -0.16 -6.23 -26.49
C LEU A 314 -1.41 -7.00 -26.91
N SER A 315 -1.90 -7.91 -26.05
CA SER A 315 -3.16 -8.62 -26.30
C SER A 315 -4.33 -7.65 -26.46
N THR A 316 -4.45 -6.65 -25.58
CA THR A 316 -5.52 -5.64 -25.69
C THR A 316 -5.37 -4.74 -26.91
N LEU A 317 -4.15 -4.43 -27.35
CA LEU A 317 -3.87 -3.68 -28.56
C LEU A 317 -4.31 -4.45 -29.81
N ILE A 318 -3.91 -5.72 -29.93
CA ILE A 318 -4.30 -6.60 -31.03
C ILE A 318 -5.82 -6.70 -31.08
N MET A 319 -6.46 -6.87 -29.92
CA MET A 319 -7.92 -6.97 -29.84
C MET A 319 -8.63 -5.67 -30.24
N ALA A 320 -8.13 -4.51 -29.78
CA ALA A 320 -8.67 -3.20 -30.16
C ALA A 320 -8.52 -2.94 -31.66
N ASN A 321 -7.40 -3.35 -32.26
CA ASN A 321 -7.17 -3.22 -33.70
C ASN A 321 -8.08 -4.16 -34.51
N ASN A 322 -8.23 -5.41 -34.08
CA ASN A 322 -9.09 -6.39 -34.75
C ASN A 322 -10.55 -5.93 -34.75
N PHE A 323 -11.03 -5.43 -33.61
CA PHE A 323 -12.39 -4.96 -33.48
C PHE A 323 -12.59 -3.50 -33.87
N ARG A 324 -11.64 -2.81 -34.51
CA ARG A 324 -11.71 -1.35 -34.80
C ARG A 324 -12.97 -0.84 -35.54
N ARG A 325 -13.70 -1.72 -36.24
CA ARG A 325 -14.96 -1.40 -36.94
C ARG A 325 -16.22 -1.80 -36.15
N HIS A 326 -16.06 -2.41 -34.98
CA HIS A 326 -17.15 -2.84 -34.11
C HIS A 326 -17.72 -1.66 -33.33
N LEU A 327 -19.04 -1.64 -33.13
CA LEU A 327 -19.74 -0.56 -32.44
C LEU A 327 -19.21 -0.31 -31.01
N MET A 328 -18.71 -1.36 -30.34
CA MET A 328 -18.21 -1.28 -28.96
C MET A 328 -16.72 -0.92 -28.82
N VAL A 329 -16.02 -0.50 -29.89
CA VAL A 329 -14.59 -0.12 -29.82
C VAL A 329 -14.32 0.92 -28.76
N TRP A 330 -15.02 2.05 -28.85
CA TRP A 330 -14.81 3.19 -27.96
C TRP A 330 -15.46 3.01 -26.59
N LYS A 331 -16.33 2.00 -26.44
CA LYS A 331 -17.00 1.69 -25.18
C LYS A 331 -16.23 0.67 -24.33
N ILE A 332 -15.55 -0.29 -24.97
CA ILE A 332 -14.94 -1.44 -24.27
C ILE A 332 -13.48 -1.63 -24.69
N PHE A 333 -13.19 -1.80 -25.97
CA PHE A 333 -11.87 -2.27 -26.42
C PHE A 333 -10.79 -1.20 -26.30
N ALA A 334 -11.03 0.00 -26.83
CA ALA A 334 -10.07 1.11 -26.80
C ALA A 334 -9.81 1.60 -25.37
N PRO A 335 -10.84 1.85 -24.51
CA PRO A 335 -10.60 2.23 -23.11
C PRO A 335 -9.80 1.19 -22.33
N ARG A 336 -10.04 -0.12 -22.57
CA ARG A 336 -9.27 -1.19 -21.93
C ARG A 336 -7.81 -1.20 -22.37
N PHE A 337 -7.54 -0.96 -23.65
CA PHE A 337 -6.17 -0.79 -24.14
C PHE A 337 -5.50 0.45 -23.53
N MET A 338 -6.18 1.60 -23.52
CA MET A 338 -5.66 2.85 -22.94
C MET A 338 -5.30 2.69 -21.46
N LEU A 339 -6.18 2.05 -20.67
CA LEU A 339 -5.91 1.75 -19.26
C LEU A 339 -4.65 0.89 -19.13
N ASN A 340 -4.54 -0.18 -19.91
CA ASN A 340 -3.37 -1.08 -19.86
C ASN A 340 -2.08 -0.36 -20.26
N ALA A 341 -2.12 0.49 -21.28
CA ALA A 341 -0.97 1.29 -21.72
C ALA A 341 -0.52 2.28 -20.62
N MET A 342 -1.46 2.97 -19.96
CA MET A 342 -1.15 3.86 -18.84
C MET A 342 -0.58 3.09 -17.64
N ILE A 343 -1.15 1.93 -17.32
CA ILE A 343 -0.60 1.04 -16.28
C ILE A 343 0.84 0.64 -16.65
N LEU A 344 1.11 0.27 -17.91
CA LEU A 344 2.46 -0.11 -18.34
C LEU A 344 3.47 1.04 -18.15
N ILE A 345 3.12 2.27 -18.53
CA ILE A 345 3.97 3.46 -18.32
C ILE A 345 4.24 3.67 -16.83
N LEU A 346 3.18 3.67 -16.01
CA LEU A 346 3.25 3.85 -14.57
C LEU A 346 4.09 2.75 -13.90
N MET A 347 3.91 1.50 -14.31
CA MET A 347 4.69 0.36 -13.81
C MET A 347 6.17 0.52 -14.15
N ASN A 348 6.53 0.92 -15.37
CA ASN A 348 7.93 1.14 -15.71
C ASN A 348 8.58 2.16 -14.78
N PHE A 349 7.92 3.30 -14.54
CA PHE A 349 8.44 4.34 -13.65
C PHE A 349 8.58 3.84 -12.20
N ILE A 350 7.52 3.24 -11.65
CA ILE A 350 7.50 2.82 -10.24
C ILE A 350 8.44 1.65 -10.02
N LEU A 351 8.37 0.61 -10.85
CA LEU A 351 9.18 -0.59 -10.67
C LEU A 351 10.67 -0.28 -10.81
N THR A 352 11.09 0.41 -11.86
CA THR A 352 12.52 0.71 -12.07
C THR A 352 13.03 1.77 -11.09
N GLY A 353 12.33 2.90 -10.97
CA GLY A 353 12.77 4.05 -10.18
C GLY A 353 12.55 3.87 -8.68
N VAL A 354 11.33 3.53 -8.28
CA VAL A 354 10.97 3.46 -6.85
C VAL A 354 11.36 2.11 -6.26
N THR A 355 10.98 0.99 -6.87
CA THR A 355 11.11 -0.32 -6.21
C THR A 355 12.53 -0.87 -6.27
N VAL A 356 13.16 -0.86 -7.45
CA VAL A 356 14.52 -1.38 -7.64
C VAL A 356 15.56 -0.35 -7.23
N PHE A 357 15.56 0.82 -7.87
CA PHE A 357 16.64 1.81 -7.73
C PHE A 357 16.65 2.49 -6.36
N PHE A 358 15.49 2.89 -5.84
CA PHE A 358 15.40 3.58 -4.55
C PHE A 358 15.22 2.60 -3.38
N ALA A 359 14.07 1.93 -3.28
CA ALA A 359 13.68 1.23 -2.07
C ALA A 359 14.52 -0.02 -1.78
N SER A 360 14.61 -0.96 -2.74
CA SER A 360 15.31 -2.23 -2.52
C SER A 360 16.80 -2.03 -2.32
N ARG A 361 17.41 -1.20 -3.18
CA ARG A 361 18.83 -0.83 -3.06
C ARG A 361 19.14 -0.23 -1.69
N LYS A 362 18.31 0.68 -1.19
CA LYS A 362 18.53 1.33 0.11
C LYS A 362 18.48 0.33 1.26
N VAL A 363 17.47 -0.54 1.31
CA VAL A 363 17.32 -1.53 2.39
C VAL A 363 18.46 -2.52 2.37
N ILE A 364 18.82 -3.04 1.18
CA ILE A 364 19.89 -4.03 1.04
C ILE A 364 21.25 -3.44 1.43
N LYS A 365 21.55 -2.21 0.97
CA LYS A 365 22.80 -1.52 1.32
C LYS A 365 22.93 -1.30 2.82
N ARG A 366 21.88 -0.81 3.48
CA ARG A 366 21.89 -0.55 4.93
C ARG A 366 22.21 -1.79 5.75
N TRP A 367 21.56 -2.91 5.43
CA TRP A 367 21.82 -4.16 6.14
C TRP A 367 23.21 -4.72 5.85
N TYR A 368 23.69 -4.56 4.62
CA TYR A 368 25.05 -4.96 4.25
C TYR A 368 26.12 -4.12 4.98
N GLU A 369 25.92 -2.81 5.14
CA GLU A 369 26.83 -1.93 5.88
C GLU A 369 26.93 -2.28 7.37
N VAL A 370 25.86 -2.82 7.97
CA VAL A 370 25.83 -3.15 9.41
C VAL A 370 26.33 -4.57 9.69
N PHE A 371 26.04 -5.54 8.83
CA PHE A 371 26.30 -6.97 9.11
C PHE A 371 27.18 -7.69 8.08
N GLY A 372 27.41 -7.09 6.90
CA GLY A 372 28.12 -7.71 5.79
C GLY A 372 29.53 -7.20 5.56
N ALA A 373 30.03 -6.32 6.44
CA ALA A 373 31.40 -5.80 6.43
C ALA A 373 32.32 -6.68 7.30
#